data_AF-A0A942NPF8-F1
#
_entry.id   AF-A0A942NPF8-F1
#
_cell.length_a   1.000
_cell.length_b   1.000
_cell.length_c   1.000
_cell.angle_alpha   90.00
_cell.angle_beta   90.00
_cell.angle_gamma   90.00
#
_symmetry.space_group_name_H-M   'P 1'
#
loop_
_entity.id
_entity.type
_entity.pdbx_description
1 polymer ?
#
loop_
_entity_poly.entity_id
_entity_poly.type
_entity_poly.pdbx_seq_one_letter_code
_entity_poly.pdbx_strand_id
1 'polypeptide(L)' 'GADVASRGIVLTGGGALLKDIDRLIAEETGLPVFIADDPLTCVARGGGMVLEMLDKKGASAFSLE' A
#
# COMPACT_ATOMS: atom_id res chain seq x y z
N GLY A 1 16.10 7.47 5.03
CA GLY A 1 14.75 7.95 5.34
C GLY A 1 14.39 9.02 4.33
N ALA A 2 14.00 8.70 3.09
CA ALA A 2 13.31 7.54 2.51
C ALA A 2 11.78 7.65 2.66
N ASP A 3 11.16 8.12 1.57
CA ASP A 3 9.75 8.17 1.14
C ASP A 3 8.64 8.30 2.19
N VAL A 4 8.60 7.40 3.17
CA VAL A 4 7.62 7.35 4.26
C VAL A 4 7.65 8.62 5.12
N ALA A 5 8.83 9.17 5.41
CA ALA A 5 8.93 10.40 6.21
C ALA A 5 8.35 11.64 5.50
N SER A 6 8.34 11.64 4.16
CA SER A 6 7.84 12.76 3.34
C SER A 6 6.40 12.58 2.84
N ARG A 7 5.96 11.33 2.64
CA ARG A 7 4.64 11.00 2.08
C ARG A 7 3.66 10.45 3.11
N GLY A 8 4.15 10.00 4.27
CA GLY A 8 3.34 9.34 5.29
C GLY A 8 3.16 7.84 5.03
N ILE A 9 2.22 7.26 5.76
CA ILE A 9 1.88 5.84 5.76
C ILE A 9 0.49 5.66 5.14
N VAL A 10 0.32 4.69 4.25
CA VAL A 10 -1.00 4.28 3.76
C VAL A 10 -1.31 2.88 4.30
N LEU A 11 -2.38 2.75 5.08
CA LEU A 11 -2.87 1.49 5.63
C LEU A 11 -3.83 0.82 4.65
N THR A 12 -3.73 -0.50 4.58
CA THR A 12 -4.55 -1.34 3.72
C THR A 12 -4.84 -2.69 4.40
N GLY A 13 -5.71 -3.50 3.80
CA GLY A 13 -6.15 -4.78 4.33
C GLY A 13 -7.29 -4.63 5.35
N GLY A 14 -7.81 -5.75 5.85
CA GLY A 14 -8.89 -5.75 6.83
C GLY A 14 -8.52 -5.09 8.16
N GLY A 15 -7.24 -5.15 8.55
CA GLY A 15 -6.74 -4.51 9.76
C GLY A 15 -6.82 -2.98 9.74
N ALA A 16 -6.85 -2.37 8.54
CA ALA A 16 -7.00 -0.93 8.38
C ALA A 16 -8.41 -0.42 8.77
N LEU A 17 -9.39 -1.32 8.91
CA LEU A 17 -10.75 -1.00 9.33
C LEU A 17 -10.97 -1.11 10.85
N LEU A 18 -9.92 -1.48 11.59
CA LEU A 18 -9.98 -1.42 13.04
C LEU A 18 -10.17 0.03 13.48
N LYS A 19 -11.10 0.23 14.41
CA LYS A 19 -11.45 1.57 14.89
C LYS A 19 -10.21 2.29 15.40
N ASP A 20 -9.98 3.50 14.88
CA ASP A 20 -8.92 4.44 15.26
C ASP A 20 -7.48 3.91 15.11
N ILE A 21 -7.25 2.87 14.29
CA ILE A 21 -5.90 2.29 14.10
C ILE A 21 -4.93 3.25 13.38
N ASP A 22 -5.44 4.01 12.42
CA ASP A 22 -4.72 5.08 11.73
C ASP A 22 -4.26 6.16 12.69
N ARG A 23 -5.14 6.56 13.60
CA ARG A 23 -4.85 7.53 14.66
C ARG A 23 -3.75 7.02 15.58
N LEU A 24 -3.85 5.79 16.08
CA LEU A 24 -2.84 5.20 16.96
C LEU A 24 -1.46 5.19 16.27
N ILE A 25 -1.39 4.75 15.01
CA ILE A 25 -0.13 4.72 14.26
C ILE A 25 0.40 6.13 14.02
N ALA A 26 -0.47 7.12 13.77
CA ALA A 26 -0.06 8.51 13.60
C ALA A 26 0.53 9.10 14.89
N GLU A 27 -0.07 8.81 16.04
CA GLU A 27 0.40 9.26 17.36
C GLU A 27 1.77 8.66 17.71
N GLU A 28 1.95 7.36 17.49
CA GLU A 28 3.21 6.65 17.82
C GLU A 28 4.36 6.98 16.86
N THR A 29 4.05 7.20 15.57
CA THR A 29 5.09 7.45 14.56
C THR A 29 5.38 8.93 14.34
N GLY A 30 4.46 9.82 14.71
CA GLY A 30 4.52 11.24 14.37
C GLY A 30 4.35 11.52 12.87
N LEU A 31 3.93 10.53 12.08
CA LEU A 31 3.75 10.64 10.64
C LEU A 31 2.27 10.70 10.25
N PRO A 32 1.92 11.36 9.12
CA PRO A 32 0.58 11.26 8.55
C PRO A 32 0.26 9.81 8.19
N VAL A 33 -0.97 9.38 8.52
CA VAL A 33 -1.47 8.04 8.20
C VAL A 33 -2.79 8.17 7.46
N PHE A 34 -2.94 7.42 6.37
CA PHE A 34 -4.12 7.43 5.50
C PHE A 34 -4.64 6.01 5.33
N ILE A 35 -5.96 5.83 5.27
CA ILE A 35 -6.57 4.56 4.85
C ILE A 35 -6.71 4.55 3.33
N ALA A 36 -6.34 3.45 2.66
CA ALA A 36 -6.59 3.29 1.24
C ALA A 36 -8.10 3.29 0.92
N ASP A 37 -8.50 3.82 -0.26
CA ASP A 37 -9.92 3.97 -0.65
C ASP A 37 -10.73 2.66 -0.61
N ASP A 38 -10.11 1.55 -0.97
CA ASP A 38 -10.69 0.21 -0.83
C ASP A 38 -9.60 -0.74 -0.31
N PRO A 39 -9.41 -0.80 1.03
CA PRO A 39 -8.29 -1.47 1.64
C PRO A 39 -8.41 -3.00 1.57
N LEU A 40 -9.64 -3.53 1.41
CA LEU A 40 -9.89 -4.97 1.40
C LEU A 40 -9.40 -5.63 0.11
N THR A 41 -9.47 -4.95 -1.02
CA THR A 41 -9.11 -5.53 -2.32
C THR A 41 -7.75 -5.08 -2.84
N CYS A 42 -7.07 -4.14 -2.17
CA CYS A 42 -5.76 -3.60 -2.59
C CYS A 42 -4.75 -4.68 -3.00
N VAL A 43 -4.59 -5.76 -2.21
CA VAL A 43 -3.64 -6.84 -2.52
C VAL A 43 -4.04 -7.57 -3.81
N ALA A 44 -5.31 -7.95 -3.93
CA ALA A 44 -5.80 -8.66 -5.12
C ALA A 44 -5.70 -7.79 -6.38
N ARG A 45 -6.06 -6.50 -6.29
CA ARG A 45 -5.92 -5.55 -7.41
C ARG A 45 -4.47 -5.34 -7.81
N GLY A 46 -3.58 -5.11 -6.85
CA GLY A 46 -2.15 -4.93 -7.12
C GLY A 46 -1.56 -6.17 -7.79
N GLY A 47 -1.92 -7.37 -7.30
CA GLY A 47 -1.55 -8.63 -7.94
C GLY A 47 -2.08 -8.74 -9.38
N GLY A 48 -3.36 -8.42 -9.61
CA GLY A 48 -3.97 -8.40 -10.95
C GLY A 48 -3.27 -7.42 -11.91
N MET A 49 -2.95 -6.22 -11.45
CA MET A 49 -2.20 -5.22 -12.24
C MET A 49 -0.83 -5.75 -12.66
N VAL A 50 -0.14 -6.41 -11.75
CA VAL A 50 1.17 -7.03 -12.04
C VAL A 50 1.03 -8.14 -13.07
N LEU A 51 0.03 -9.01 -12.94
CA LEU A 51 -0.25 -10.05 -13.94
C LEU A 51 -0.54 -9.45 -15.33
N GLU A 52 -1.32 -8.39 -15.41
CA GLU A 52 -1.56 -7.67 -16.67
C GLU A 52 -0.28 -7.04 -17.25
N MET A 53 0.60 -6.51 -16.40
CA MET A 53 1.87 -5.95 -16.85
C MET A 53 2.77 -7.01 -17.46
N LEU A 54 2.78 -8.23 -16.92
CA LEU A 54 3.53 -9.35 -17.47
C LEU A 54 2.99 -9.82 -18.81
N ASP A 55 1.66 -9.90 -18.93
CA ASP A 55 1.02 -10.28 -20.19
C ASP A 55 1.38 -9.26 -21.30
N LYS A 56 1.41 -7.97 -20.95
CA LYS A 56 1.73 -6.89 -21.91
C LYS A 56 3.22 -6.74 -22.23
N LYS A 57 4.12 -6.95 -21.26
CA LYS A 57 5.56 -6.60 -21.36
C LYS A 57 6.50 -7.82 -21.31
N GLY A 58 5.99 -9.02 -21.06
CA GLY A 58 6.78 -10.23 -20.84
C GLY A 58 7.46 -10.26 -19.47
N ALA A 59 8.11 -11.39 -19.16
CA ALA A 59 8.77 -11.62 -17.86
C ALA A 59 9.93 -10.64 -17.55
N SER A 60 10.45 -9.92 -18.55
CA SER A 60 11.43 -8.84 -18.37
C SER A 60 10.86 -7.63 -17.61
N ALA A 61 9.52 -7.54 -17.48
CA ALA A 61 8.86 -6.54 -16.64
C ALA A 61 9.19 -6.68 -15.14
N PHE A 62 9.70 -7.84 -14.71
CA PHE A 62 10.15 -8.10 -13.34
C PHE A 62 11.66 -8.06 -13.16
N SER A 63 12.42 -7.58 -14.15
CA SER A 63 13.84 -7.30 -13.91
C SER A 63 13.94 -6.23 -12.82
N LEU A 64 14.12 -6.70 -11.59
CA LEU A 64 14.49 -5.89 -10.44
C LEU A 64 15.96 -5.51 -10.67
N GLU A 65 16.18 -4.25 -11.05
CA GLU A 65 17.47 -3.61 -10.78
C GLU A 65 17.62 -3.34 -9.28
#